data_AF-I0AMQ8-F1
#
_entry.id   AF-I0AMQ8-F1
#
_cell.length_a   1.000
_cell.length_b   1.000
_cell.length_c   1.000
_cell.angle_alpha   90.00
_cell.angle_beta   90.00
_cell.angle_gamma   90.00
#
_symmetry.space_group_name_H-M   'P 1'
#
loop_
_entity.id
_entity.type
_entity.pdbx_description
1 polymer ?
#
loop_
_entity_poly.entity_id
_entity_poly.type
_entity_poly.pdbx_seq_one_letter_code
_entity_poly.pdbx_strand_id
1 'polypeptide(L)'
;MEIKGITPKTIIVDESKNNKSVKKEVQKKDSLEISKEAKELHQKSEKVNDLSVIREKIKSGFYNSDEILNKVADRILKELNSK
;
A
#
# COMPACT_ATOMS: atom_id res chain seq x y z
N MET A 1 -17.74 -32.08 -41.01
CA MET A 1 -17.25 -31.66 -39.68
C MET A 1 -18.00 -30.38 -39.35
N GLU A 2 -19.02 -30.44 -38.49
CA GLU A 2 -19.85 -29.28 -38.16
C GLU A 2 -20.08 -29.26 -36.65
N ILE A 3 -19.48 -28.29 -35.98
CA ILE A 3 -19.60 -28.09 -34.53
C ILE A 3 -20.85 -27.24 -34.31
N LYS A 4 -21.92 -27.87 -33.81
CA LYS A 4 -23.16 -27.16 -33.45
C LYS A 4 -22.87 -26.18 -32.31
N GLY A 5 -23.30 -24.93 -32.52
CA GLY A 5 -22.99 -23.79 -31.66
C GLY A 5 -23.42 -23.97 -30.20
N ILE A 6 -22.44 -23.87 -29.31
CA ILE A 6 -22.61 -23.66 -27.88
C ILE A 6 -23.04 -22.20 -27.65
N THR A 7 -24.30 -21.99 -27.30
CA THR A 7 -24.77 -20.69 -26.79
C THR A 7 -24.39 -20.57 -25.31
N PRO A 8 -23.66 -19.53 -24.87
CA PRO A 8 -23.42 -19.31 -23.45
C PRO A 8 -24.73 -18.86 -22.79
N LYS A 9 -25.25 -19.69 -21.88
CA LYS A 9 -26.38 -19.33 -21.02
C LYS A 9 -25.91 -18.26 -20.03
N THR A 10 -26.21 -17.00 -20.32
CA THR A 10 -25.97 -15.89 -19.38
C THR A 10 -26.81 -16.12 -18.14
N ILE A 11 -26.15 -16.33 -17.00
CA ILE A 11 -26.80 -16.39 -15.69
C ILE A 11 -27.10 -14.95 -15.29
N ILE A 12 -28.32 -14.51 -15.55
CA ILE A 12 -28.86 -13.28 -15.00
C ILE A 12 -29.31 -13.63 -13.57
N VAL A 13 -28.60 -13.11 -12.57
CA VAL A 13 -29.01 -13.24 -11.16
C VAL A 13 -30.10 -12.20 -10.92
N ASP A 14 -31.32 -12.67 -10.70
CA ASP A 14 -32.46 -11.84 -10.29
C ASP A 14 -32.30 -11.46 -8.81
N GLU A 15 -32.32 -10.17 -8.50
CA GLU A 15 -31.91 -9.61 -7.20
C GLU A 15 -33.05 -9.62 -6.17
N SER A 16 -34.03 -10.51 -6.28
CA SER A 16 -35.20 -10.50 -5.41
C SER A 16 -35.53 -11.85 -4.80
N LYS A 17 -35.37 -11.87 -3.46
CA LYS A 17 -35.93 -12.81 -2.47
C LYS A 17 -35.20 -14.15 -2.29
N ASN A 18 -34.20 -14.13 -1.42
CA ASN A 18 -34.19 -15.11 -0.32
C ASN A 18 -33.37 -14.61 0.87
N ASN A 19 -34.05 -14.09 1.90
CA ASN A 19 -33.52 -14.01 3.25
C ASN A 19 -33.45 -15.42 3.82
N LYS A 20 -32.54 -16.24 3.28
CA LYS A 20 -32.08 -17.44 3.96
C LYS A 20 -30.70 -17.07 4.44
N SER A 21 -30.59 -16.81 5.74
CA SER A 21 -29.34 -16.59 6.44
C SER A 21 -28.45 -17.81 6.20
N VAL A 22 -27.68 -17.75 5.12
CA VAL A 22 -26.54 -18.62 4.90
C VAL A 22 -25.61 -18.27 6.05
N LYS A 23 -25.67 -19.07 7.13
CA LYS A 23 -24.63 -19.09 8.15
C LYS A 23 -23.36 -19.37 7.37
N LYS A 24 -22.61 -18.32 7.06
CA LYS A 24 -21.27 -18.40 6.53
C LYS A 24 -20.53 -19.21 7.59
N GLU A 25 -20.25 -20.47 7.29
CA GLU A 25 -19.37 -21.27 8.13
C GLU A 25 -18.06 -20.48 8.16
N VAL A 26 -17.85 -19.80 9.29
CA VAL A 26 -16.63 -19.04 9.52
C VAL A 26 -15.57 -20.12 9.67
N GLN A 27 -14.90 -20.44 8.56
CA GLN A 27 -13.69 -21.25 8.58
C GLN A 27 -12.80 -20.65 9.67
N LYS A 28 -12.56 -21.43 10.72
CA LYS A 28 -11.70 -21.02 11.83
C LYS A 28 -10.32 -20.77 11.24
N LYS A 29 -10.02 -19.51 10.98
CA LYS A 29 -8.67 -19.08 10.59
C LYS A 29 -7.81 -19.15 11.83
N ASP A 30 -6.57 -19.58 11.66
CA ASP A 30 -5.58 -19.49 12.72
C ASP A 30 -5.43 -18.03 13.15
N SER A 31 -5.52 -17.79 14.46
CA SER A 31 -5.42 -16.46 15.05
C SER A 31 -4.04 -16.33 15.69
N LEU A 32 -3.25 -15.38 15.21
CA LEU A 32 -2.01 -14.96 15.87
C LEU A 32 -2.32 -13.78 16.80
N GLU A 33 -2.11 -13.98 18.10
CA GLU A 33 -2.19 -12.92 19.09
C GLU A 33 -0.88 -12.15 19.13
N ILE A 34 -0.87 -10.95 18.54
CA ILE A 34 0.25 -10.03 18.60
C ILE A 34 0.06 -9.12 19.82
N SER A 35 1.10 -9.02 20.66
CA SER A 35 1.12 -8.10 21.81
C SER A 35 0.70 -6.68 21.40
N LYS A 36 0.00 -5.97 22.29
CA LYS A 36 -0.40 -4.57 22.07
C LYS A 36 0.82 -3.69 21.74
N GLU A 37 1.93 -3.93 22.44
CA GLU A 37 3.20 -3.23 22.23
C GLU A 37 3.77 -3.46 20.82
N ALA A 38 3.69 -4.69 20.32
CA ALA A 38 4.17 -5.03 18.97
C ALA A 38 3.31 -4.39 17.86
N LYS A 39 1.99 -4.25 18.07
CA LYS A 39 1.11 -3.51 17.13
C LYS A 39 1.44 -2.02 17.10
N GLU A 40 1.70 -1.42 18.25
CA GLU A 40 2.05 0.00 18.38
C GLU A 40 3.39 0.34 17.71
N LEU A 41 4.39 -0.54 17.85
CA LEU A 41 5.68 -0.39 17.15
C LEU A 41 5.53 -0.50 15.64
N HIS A 42 4.68 -1.40 15.15
CA HIS A 42 4.45 -1.57 13.72
C HIS A 42 3.74 -0.35 13.11
N GLN A 43 2.73 0.21 13.79
CA GLN A 43 2.04 1.41 13.31
C GLN A 43 2.94 2.65 13.26
N LYS A 44 3.89 2.80 14.19
CA LYS A 44 4.90 3.88 14.12
C LYS A 44 5.84 3.74 12.92
N SER A 45 6.00 2.53 12.39
CA SER A 45 6.86 2.24 11.24
C SER A 45 6.18 2.46 9.88
N GLU A 46 4.87 2.68 9.85
CA GLU A 46 4.15 3.02 8.62
C GLU A 46 4.42 4.49 8.26
N LYS A 47 5.55 4.67 7.56
CA LYS A 47 6.13 5.85 6.90
C LYS A 47 5.22 6.59 5.90
N VAL A 48 3.90 6.52 6.04
CA VAL A 48 2.96 7.19 5.14
C VAL A 48 3.00 8.71 5.33
N ASN A 49 3.36 9.18 6.53
CA ASN A 49 3.57 10.60 6.82
C ASN A 49 4.72 11.23 6.01
N ASP A 50 5.71 10.44 5.60
CA ASP A 50 6.88 10.96 4.90
C ASP A 50 6.55 11.36 3.46
N LEU A 51 5.69 10.62 2.76
CA LEU A 51 5.37 10.86 1.34
C LEU A 51 4.65 12.18 1.09
N SER A 52 3.80 12.62 2.02
CA SER A 52 3.12 13.91 1.94
C SER A 52 4.09 15.06 2.19
N VAL A 53 4.95 14.92 3.21
CA VAL A 53 5.97 15.93 3.55
C VAL A 53 7.03 16.04 2.45
N ILE A 54 7.44 14.93 1.86
CA ILE A 54 8.37 14.92 0.71
C ILE A 54 7.74 15.63 -0.48
N ARG A 55 6.47 15.36 -0.79
CA ARG A 55 5.75 16.06 -1.86
C ARG A 55 5.68 17.57 -1.62
N GLU A 56 5.44 17.99 -0.39
CA GLU A 56 5.43 19.41 -0.02
C GLU A 56 6.81 20.06 -0.18
N LYS A 57 7.88 19.38 0.28
CA LYS A 57 9.26 19.84 0.10
C LYS A 57 9.68 19.96 -1.38
N ILE A 58 9.22 19.05 -2.23
CA ILE A 58 9.44 19.15 -3.68
C ILE A 58 8.72 20.39 -4.24
N LYS A 59 7.43 20.57 -3.89
CA LYS A 59 6.63 21.71 -4.36
C LYS A 59 7.18 23.06 -3.89
N SER A 60 7.67 23.13 -2.66
CA SER A 60 8.24 24.37 -2.10
C SER A 60 9.63 24.69 -2.63
N GLY A 61 10.21 23.83 -3.48
CA GLY A 61 11.57 24.00 -3.98
C GLY A 61 12.64 23.87 -2.88
N PHE A 62 12.31 23.24 -1.75
CA PHE A 62 13.20 23.11 -0.59
C PHE A 62 14.60 22.58 -0.97
N TYR A 63 14.64 21.62 -1.89
CA TYR A 63 15.87 20.99 -2.38
C TYR A 63 16.69 21.86 -3.34
N ASN A 64 16.09 22.92 -3.90
CA ASN A 64 16.77 23.88 -4.76
C ASN A 64 17.41 25.04 -3.98
N SER A 65 17.26 25.06 -2.65
CA SER A 65 17.88 26.09 -1.83
C SER A 65 19.40 25.90 -1.76
N ASP A 66 20.14 27.01 -1.81
CA ASP A 66 21.60 26.98 -1.80
C ASP A 66 22.16 26.27 -0.56
N GLU A 67 21.49 26.39 0.59
CA GLU A 67 21.87 25.70 1.82
C GLU A 67 21.87 24.17 1.64
N ILE A 68 20.80 23.63 1.05
CA ILE A 68 20.66 22.18 0.85
C ILE A 68 21.63 21.71 -0.23
N LEU A 69 21.79 22.47 -1.31
CA LEU A 69 22.74 22.15 -2.37
C LEU A 69 24.19 22.12 -1.85
N ASN A 70 24.60 23.11 -1.05
CA ASN A 70 25.93 23.15 -0.45
C ASN A 70 26.16 21.97 0.48
N LYS A 71 25.18 21.64 1.33
CA LYS A 71 25.27 20.48 2.23
C LYS A 71 25.42 19.16 1.48
N VAL A 72 24.76 19.01 0.34
CA VAL A 72 24.88 17.83 -0.52
C VAL A 72 26.26 17.80 -1.19
N ALA A 73 26.70 18.93 -1.75
CA ALA A 73 28.03 19.06 -2.35
C ALA A 73 29.15 18.73 -1.36
N ASP A 74 29.09 19.23 -0.13
CA ASP A 74 30.07 18.96 0.93
C ASP A 74 30.16 17.47 1.26
N ARG A 75 29.01 16.78 1.34
CA ARG A 75 29.00 15.33 1.58
C ARG A 75 29.63 14.56 0.43
N ILE A 76 29.30 14.91 -0.81
CA ILE A 76 29.86 14.26 -2.00
C ILE A 76 31.38 14.45 -2.04
N LEU A 77 31.86 15.68 -1.83
CA LEU A 77 33.29 15.98 -1.77
C LEU A 77 33.99 15.19 -0.67
N LYS A 78 33.37 15.08 0.52
CA LYS A 78 33.93 14.30 1.62
C LYS A 78 34.03 12.81 1.29
N GLU A 79 33.03 12.22 0.65
CA GLU A 79 33.07 10.82 0.22
C GLU A 79 34.16 10.58 -0.84
N LEU A 80 34.30 11.48 -1.81
CA LEU A 80 35.33 11.38 -2.84
C LEU A 80 36.74 11.52 -2.28
N ASN A 81 36.94 12.40 -1.29
CA ASN A 81 38.24 12.66 -0.66
C ASN A 81 38.61 11.66 0.45
N SER A 82 37.67 10.82 0.91
CA SER A 82 37.94 9.80 1.94
C SER A 82 38.42 8.46 1.35
N LYS A 83 38.81 8.46 0.07
CA LYS A 83 39.28 7.29 -0.69
C LYS A 83 40.78 7.39 -0.95
#